data_AF-A0A962DD76-F1
#
_entry.id   AF-A0A962DD76-F1
#
_cell.length_a   1.000
_cell.length_b   1.000
_cell.length_c   1.000
_cell.angle_alpha   90.00
_cell.angle_beta   90.00
_cell.angle_gamma   90.00
#
_symmetry.space_group_name_H-M   'P 1'
#
loop_
_entity.id
_entity.type
_entity.pdbx_description
1 polymer ?
#
loop_
_entity_poly.entity_id
_entity_poly.type
_entity_poly.pdbx_seq_one_letter_code
_entity_poly.pdbx_strand_id
1 'polypeptide(L)'
;MKTLYFNSQKIVFAALVLAALALGAPVVQAQGAGPAAPGQEDEKTLKDIFEDGDIKKEGNRKKSGSEMAREFYFKCVNSPDYFVSNKTQKNYCACKAAKMEVTMTPKEMAALEDDTKEGNDARNKMRMNADANCLPDAVLRYSYDICKKDPLFREIIVGKTELCKCTRSQVKRQIRRTIPDILIRAATQEPLSTDPLSFFLRSTHFEEAYRMSKTYCYNQHAYSSVKN
;
A
#
# COMPACT_ATOMS: atom_id res chain seq x y z
N MET A 1 -28.36 20.67 57.42
CA MET A 1 -27.78 19.40 57.92
C MET A 1 -28.15 18.27 56.98
N LYS A 2 -27.21 17.82 56.12
CA LYS A 2 -27.16 16.48 55.52
C LYS A 2 -25.81 16.32 54.83
N THR A 3 -25.15 15.24 55.20
CA THR A 3 -23.76 14.83 54.96
C THR A 3 -23.58 14.31 53.54
N LEU A 4 -22.45 14.60 52.88
CA LEU A 4 -21.92 13.74 51.82
C LEU A 4 -20.41 13.57 51.97
N TYR A 5 -20.05 12.29 51.99
CA TYR A 5 -18.73 11.69 52.15
C TYR A 5 -17.76 12.11 51.04
N PHE A 6 -16.54 12.49 51.41
CA PHE A 6 -15.37 12.41 50.53
C PHE A 6 -14.46 11.32 51.10
N ASN A 7 -14.37 10.20 50.37
CA ASN A 7 -13.53 9.06 50.72
C ASN A 7 -12.14 9.23 50.09
N SER A 8 -11.15 9.16 50.96
CA SER A 8 -9.73 9.31 50.70
C SER A 8 -9.11 7.96 50.31
N GLN A 9 -8.61 7.80 49.08
CA GLN A 9 -7.57 6.80 48.80
C GLN A 9 -6.61 7.30 47.71
N LYS A 10 -5.54 7.95 48.15
CA LYS A 10 -4.27 8.08 47.43
C LYS A 10 -3.21 7.39 48.28
N ILE A 11 -2.93 6.11 48.04
CA ILE A 11 -1.83 5.38 48.69
C ILE A 11 -1.23 4.44 47.64
N VAL A 12 0.03 4.74 47.29
CA VAL A 12 1.14 3.83 47.00
C VAL A 12 1.06 2.97 45.72
N PHE A 13 1.79 3.41 44.69
CA PHE A 13 2.47 2.50 43.78
C PHE A 13 3.97 2.76 43.87
N ALA A 14 4.64 1.94 44.67
CA ALA A 14 6.07 1.76 44.66
C ALA A 14 6.37 0.26 44.62
N ALA A 15 7.42 -0.09 43.88
CA ALA A 15 8.18 -1.35 43.90
C ALA A 15 7.57 -2.58 43.20
N LEU A 16 8.11 -2.90 42.01
CA LEU A 16 8.62 -4.25 41.66
C LEU A 16 9.24 -4.27 40.25
N VAL A 17 10.47 -3.76 40.13
CA VAL A 17 11.37 -4.12 39.03
C VAL A 17 12.76 -4.31 39.63
N LEU A 18 13.10 -5.54 40.00
CA LEU A 18 14.46 -6.03 40.21
C LEU A 18 14.39 -7.50 40.63
N ALA A 19 14.51 -8.41 39.66
CA ALA A 19 15.11 -9.74 39.82
C ALA A 19 15.05 -10.50 38.49
N ALA A 20 16.17 -10.57 37.77
CA ALA A 20 16.61 -11.74 37.00
C ALA A 20 17.87 -11.39 36.18
N LEU A 21 19.02 -11.33 36.86
CA LEU A 21 20.34 -11.47 36.26
C LEU A 21 21.08 -12.55 37.05
N ALA A 22 20.97 -13.79 36.60
CA ALA A 22 21.94 -14.85 36.81
C ALA A 22 21.39 -16.11 36.14
N LEU A 23 22.01 -16.50 35.04
CA LEU A 23 22.40 -17.88 34.71
C LEU A 23 22.96 -17.84 33.28
N GLY A 24 24.29 -17.94 33.20
CA GLY A 24 25.00 -18.05 31.95
C GLY A 24 24.68 -19.38 31.27
N ALA A 25 24.24 -19.29 30.04
CA ALA A 25 24.25 -20.38 29.07
C ALA A 25 24.76 -19.81 27.74
N PRO A 26 25.74 -20.44 27.07
CA PRO A 26 26.16 -20.01 25.74
C PRO A 26 25.08 -20.44 24.74
N VAL A 27 24.24 -19.48 24.32
CA VAL A 27 23.33 -19.69 23.19
C VAL A 27 24.13 -19.52 21.91
N VAL A 28 24.42 -20.64 21.26
CA VAL A 28 24.85 -20.70 19.86
C VAL A 28 23.75 -20.08 19.00
N GLN A 29 23.98 -18.87 18.49
CA GLN A 29 23.11 -18.25 17.48
C GLN A 29 23.32 -18.95 16.13
N ALA A 30 22.50 -19.96 15.86
CA ALA A 30 22.17 -20.33 14.49
C ALA A 30 21.17 -19.29 13.97
N GLN A 31 21.62 -18.39 13.09
CA GLN A 31 20.76 -17.47 12.35
C GLN A 31 19.93 -18.25 11.33
N GLY A 32 18.87 -18.92 11.80
CA GLY A 32 17.76 -19.36 10.96
C GLY A 32 16.82 -18.18 10.78
N ALA A 33 16.63 -17.75 9.52
CA ALA A 33 15.65 -16.74 9.15
C ALA A 33 14.25 -17.17 9.60
N GLY A 34 13.77 -16.61 10.71
CA GLY A 34 12.38 -16.73 11.14
C GLY A 34 11.46 -15.96 10.19
N PRO A 35 10.18 -16.38 10.05
CA PRO A 35 9.22 -15.64 9.24
C PRO A 35 9.01 -14.24 9.81
N ALA A 36 9.11 -13.22 8.94
CA ALA A 36 8.94 -11.82 9.29
C ALA A 36 7.56 -11.54 9.91
N ALA A 37 7.53 -10.68 10.93
CA ALA A 37 6.31 -10.25 11.61
C ALA A 37 5.37 -9.49 10.66
N PRO A 38 4.03 -9.62 10.82
CA PRO A 38 3.06 -8.96 9.95
C PRO A 38 3.03 -7.45 10.23
N GLY A 39 3.80 -6.69 9.46
CA GLY A 39 3.89 -5.23 9.58
C GLY A 39 5.18 -4.60 9.05
N GLN A 40 6.21 -5.40 8.77
CA GLN A 40 7.41 -4.97 8.07
C GLN A 40 7.33 -5.44 6.61
N GLU A 41 6.67 -4.65 5.77
CA GLU A 41 6.88 -4.75 4.32
C GLU A 41 8.17 -3.98 4.04
N ASP A 42 9.24 -4.70 3.71
CA ASP A 42 10.56 -4.15 3.42
C ASP A 42 10.45 -3.03 2.39
N GLU A 43 10.85 -1.84 2.82
CA GLU A 43 10.89 -0.64 2.00
C GLU A 43 12.02 -0.80 0.98
N LYS A 44 11.71 -1.29 -0.22
CA LYS A 44 12.66 -1.19 -1.34
C LYS A 44 12.88 0.29 -1.62
N THR A 45 14.08 0.77 -1.30
CA THR A 45 14.49 2.15 -1.58
C THR A 45 14.83 2.30 -3.06
N LEU A 46 14.83 3.54 -3.57
CA LEU A 46 15.24 3.85 -4.95
C LEU A 46 16.60 3.26 -5.32
N LYS A 47 17.53 3.19 -4.35
CA LYS A 47 18.86 2.59 -4.50
C LYS A 47 18.81 1.07 -4.69
N ASP A 48 17.81 0.40 -4.12
CA ASP A 48 17.60 -1.04 -4.28
C ASP A 48 16.94 -1.40 -5.62
N ILE A 49 16.41 -0.39 -6.34
CA ILE A 49 15.75 -0.56 -7.65
C ILE A 49 16.70 -0.13 -8.77
N PHE A 50 17.49 0.92 -8.56
CA PHE A 50 18.38 1.48 -9.56
C PHE A 50 19.80 1.56 -8.95
N GLU A 51 20.61 0.53 -9.18
CA GLU A 51 22.04 0.64 -8.89
C GLU A 51 22.64 1.78 -9.74
N ASP A 52 23.41 2.66 -9.09
CA ASP A 52 23.94 3.90 -9.63
C ASP A 52 24.88 3.65 -10.83
N GLY A 53 24.33 3.67 -12.04
CA GLY A 53 25.08 3.80 -13.28
C GLY A 53 25.23 5.26 -13.68
N ASP A 54 26.48 5.74 -13.74
CA ASP A 54 26.89 7.11 -14.09
C ASP A 54 26.12 7.71 -15.27
N ILE A 55 25.33 8.76 -15.00
CA ILE A 55 24.67 9.57 -16.03
C ILE A 55 25.71 10.50 -16.66
N LYS A 56 26.39 10.04 -17.71
CA LYS A 56 27.11 10.93 -18.64
C LYS A 56 26.11 11.50 -19.66
N LYS A 57 25.95 12.83 -19.66
CA LYS A 57 25.22 13.57 -20.68
C LYS A 57 25.95 13.47 -22.02
N GLU A 58 25.47 12.62 -22.91
CA GLU A 58 25.84 12.63 -24.34
C GLU A 58 24.57 12.74 -25.20
N GLY A 59 24.53 13.78 -26.03
CA GLY A 59 23.47 13.96 -27.02
C GLY A 59 23.42 12.77 -27.98
N ASN A 60 22.20 12.35 -28.33
CA ASN A 60 21.84 11.26 -29.26
C ASN A 60 22.00 9.79 -28.79
N ARG A 61 22.32 9.50 -27.52
CA ARG A 61 22.24 8.10 -27.05
C ARG A 61 20.78 7.69 -26.81
N LYS A 62 20.35 6.56 -27.39
CA LYS A 62 19.08 5.91 -27.03
C LYS A 62 19.09 5.58 -25.53
N LYS A 63 18.11 6.07 -24.79
CA LYS A 63 17.94 5.79 -23.36
C LYS A 63 17.82 4.27 -23.15
N SER A 64 18.49 3.77 -22.12
CA SER A 64 18.33 2.41 -21.62
C SER A 64 16.94 2.20 -20.98
N GLY A 65 16.54 0.94 -20.79
CA GLY A 65 15.29 0.60 -20.10
C GLY A 65 15.26 1.13 -18.66
N SER A 66 16.41 1.07 -17.96
CA SER A 66 16.54 1.57 -16.59
C SER A 66 16.37 3.09 -16.52
N GLU A 67 16.99 3.85 -17.45
CA GLU A 67 16.82 5.31 -17.53
C GLU A 67 15.36 5.70 -17.80
N MET A 68 14.67 4.96 -18.67
CA MET A 68 13.26 5.22 -18.95
C MET A 68 12.33 4.83 -17.80
N ALA A 69 12.57 3.72 -17.11
CA ALA A 69 11.83 3.35 -15.91
C ALA A 69 12.00 4.40 -14.80
N ARG A 70 13.21 4.91 -14.62
CA ARG A 70 13.50 5.99 -13.66
C ARG A 70 12.80 7.30 -14.05
N GLU A 71 12.81 7.67 -15.33
CA GLU A 71 12.07 8.83 -15.82
C GLU A 71 10.56 8.67 -15.58
N PHE A 72 10.01 7.49 -15.89
CA PHE A 72 8.62 7.16 -15.61
C PHE A 72 8.29 7.33 -14.13
N TYR A 73 9.14 6.81 -13.23
CA TYR A 73 8.96 7.00 -11.79
C TYR A 73 8.82 8.49 -11.43
N PHE A 74 9.76 9.33 -11.89
CA PHE A 74 9.73 10.76 -11.58
C PHE A 74 8.50 11.47 -12.13
N LYS A 75 8.09 11.16 -13.37
CA LYS A 75 6.83 11.67 -13.93
C LYS A 75 5.63 11.23 -13.09
N CYS A 76 5.56 9.96 -12.72
CA CYS A 76 4.46 9.38 -11.96
C CYS A 76 4.31 9.98 -10.55
N VAL A 77 5.42 10.25 -9.85
CA VAL A 77 5.35 10.86 -8.49
C VAL A 77 5.03 12.36 -8.52
N ASN A 78 5.39 13.04 -9.61
CA ASN A 78 5.13 14.47 -9.80
C ASN A 78 3.73 14.77 -10.36
N SER A 79 2.99 13.74 -10.75
CA SER A 79 1.57 13.79 -11.08
C SER A 79 0.75 13.10 -9.98
N PRO A 80 0.65 13.70 -8.77
CA PRO A 80 0.03 13.03 -7.65
C PRO A 80 -1.46 12.82 -7.87
N ASP A 81 -1.93 11.61 -7.55
CA ASP A 81 -3.35 11.33 -7.44
C ASP A 81 -3.90 11.96 -6.14
N TYR A 82 -5.02 12.69 -6.26
CA TYR A 82 -5.70 13.35 -5.14
C TYR A 82 -6.21 12.38 -4.06
N PHE A 83 -6.47 11.12 -4.41
CA PHE A 83 -7.05 10.15 -3.50
C PHE A 83 -6.01 9.56 -2.53
N VAL A 84 -4.76 9.38 -2.94
CA VAL A 84 -3.77 8.63 -2.14
C VAL A 84 -2.76 9.54 -1.45
N SER A 85 -2.16 9.04 -0.36
CA SER A 85 -1.05 9.73 0.29
C SER A 85 0.18 9.76 -0.63
N ASN A 86 1.05 10.76 -0.46
CA ASN A 86 2.32 10.84 -1.20
C ASN A 86 3.17 9.57 -1.05
N LYS A 87 3.14 8.93 0.13
CA LYS A 87 3.81 7.65 0.38
C LYS A 87 3.22 6.52 -0.46
N THR A 88 1.90 6.41 -0.54
CA THR A 88 1.24 5.40 -1.38
C THR A 88 1.52 5.63 -2.86
N GLN A 89 1.49 6.89 -3.33
CA GLN A 89 1.85 7.24 -4.71
C GLN A 89 3.28 6.82 -5.04
N LYS A 90 4.26 7.18 -4.20
CA LYS A 90 5.66 6.81 -4.39
C LYS A 90 5.85 5.30 -4.52
N ASN A 91 5.20 4.52 -3.66
CA ASN A 91 5.32 3.07 -3.68
C ASN A 91 4.69 2.46 -4.94
N TYR A 92 3.54 2.99 -5.36
CA TYR A 92 2.88 2.56 -6.59
C TYR A 92 3.74 2.86 -7.83
N CYS A 93 4.24 4.09 -7.95
CA CYS A 93 5.13 4.50 -9.03
C CYS A 93 6.42 3.69 -9.06
N ALA A 94 7.02 3.43 -7.89
CA ALA A 94 8.24 2.61 -7.79
C ALA A 94 8.01 1.17 -8.25
N CYS A 95 6.91 0.55 -7.80
CA CYS A 95 6.54 -0.79 -8.24
C CYS A 95 6.34 -0.84 -9.76
N LYS A 96 5.62 0.15 -10.33
CA LYS A 96 5.38 0.21 -11.77
C LYS A 96 6.66 0.37 -12.56
N ALA A 97 7.52 1.30 -12.16
CA ALA A 97 8.81 1.51 -12.81
C ALA A 97 9.66 0.24 -12.83
N ALA A 98 9.78 -0.44 -11.68
CA ALA A 98 10.51 -1.71 -11.58
C ALA A 98 9.91 -2.81 -12.46
N LYS A 99 8.57 -2.90 -12.55
CA LYS A 99 7.91 -3.86 -13.43
C LYS A 99 8.09 -3.51 -14.90
N MET A 100 8.02 -2.23 -15.27
CA MET A 100 8.24 -1.77 -16.62
C MET A 100 9.67 -2.10 -17.07
N GLU A 101 10.68 -1.83 -16.24
CA GLU A 101 12.09 -2.15 -16.52
C GLU A 101 12.30 -3.60 -16.94
N VAL A 102 11.62 -4.54 -16.29
CA VAL A 102 11.76 -5.98 -16.55
C VAL A 102 10.89 -6.45 -17.72
N THR A 103 9.74 -5.83 -17.93
CA THR A 103 8.70 -6.38 -18.84
C THR A 103 8.53 -5.62 -20.14
N MET A 104 9.10 -4.42 -20.26
CA MET A 104 8.96 -3.56 -21.43
C MET A 104 10.31 -3.23 -22.04
N THR A 105 10.34 -3.16 -23.36
CA THR A 105 11.50 -2.68 -24.11
C THR A 105 11.60 -1.16 -24.02
N PRO A 106 12.79 -0.60 -24.22
CA PRO A 106 13.01 0.84 -24.42
C PRO A 106 12.01 1.48 -25.41
N LYS A 107 11.75 0.81 -26.54
CA LYS A 107 10.82 1.32 -27.56
C LYS A 107 9.38 1.37 -27.05
N GLU A 108 8.94 0.35 -26.34
CA GLU A 108 7.59 0.30 -25.77
C GLU A 108 7.42 1.37 -24.67
N MET A 109 8.41 1.58 -23.82
CA MET A 109 8.35 2.64 -22.80
C MET A 109 8.25 4.03 -23.42
N ALA A 110 9.04 4.30 -24.48
CA ALA A 110 9.00 5.57 -25.19
C ALA A 110 7.64 5.84 -25.85
N ALA A 111 6.93 4.79 -26.28
CA ALA A 111 5.64 4.90 -26.95
C ALA A 111 4.44 5.13 -26.01
N LEU A 112 4.63 5.09 -24.69
CA LEU A 112 3.51 5.16 -23.73
C LEU A 112 2.66 6.43 -23.85
N GLU A 113 3.25 7.53 -24.30
CA GLU A 113 2.60 8.83 -24.46
C GLU A 113 1.99 9.02 -25.88
N ASP A 114 2.26 8.10 -26.81
CA ASP A 114 1.85 8.23 -28.20
C ASP A 114 0.39 7.78 -28.43
N ASP A 115 -0.42 8.58 -29.11
CA ASP A 115 -1.76 8.18 -29.57
C ASP A 115 -1.69 7.40 -30.90
N THR A 116 -0.97 6.28 -30.87
CA THR A 116 -0.76 5.37 -32.00
C THR A 116 -1.13 3.95 -31.60
N LYS A 117 -1.18 3.03 -32.58
CA LYS A 117 -1.39 1.61 -32.30
C LYS A 117 -0.29 1.07 -31.39
N GLU A 118 0.96 1.42 -31.67
CA GLU A 118 2.13 1.03 -30.88
C GLU A 118 2.06 1.57 -29.45
N GLY A 119 1.64 2.83 -29.29
CA GLY A 119 1.46 3.43 -27.96
C GLY A 119 0.33 2.77 -27.17
N ASN A 120 -0.77 2.41 -27.83
CA ASN A 120 -1.86 1.66 -27.21
C ASN A 120 -1.43 0.26 -26.79
N ASP A 121 -0.69 -0.46 -27.65
CA ASP A 121 -0.14 -1.78 -27.35
C ASP A 121 0.83 -1.70 -26.15
N ALA A 122 1.69 -0.67 -26.10
CA ALA A 122 2.57 -0.42 -24.96
C ALA A 122 1.81 -0.11 -23.67
N ARG A 123 0.78 0.74 -23.71
CA ARG A 123 -0.07 1.02 -22.55
C ARG A 123 -0.81 -0.22 -22.06
N ASN A 124 -1.33 -1.05 -22.96
CA ASN A 124 -1.97 -2.32 -22.59
C ASN A 124 -0.99 -3.29 -21.95
N LYS A 125 0.23 -3.39 -22.48
CA LYS A 125 1.31 -4.17 -21.88
C LYS A 125 1.67 -3.68 -20.49
N MET A 126 1.78 -2.36 -20.29
CA MET A 126 2.00 -1.76 -18.97
C MET A 126 0.86 -2.08 -18.01
N ARG A 127 -0.40 -1.98 -18.43
CA ARG A 127 -1.56 -2.31 -17.58
C ARG A 127 -1.51 -3.77 -17.09
N MET A 128 -1.22 -4.70 -17.99
CA MET A 128 -1.20 -6.12 -17.64
C MET A 128 0.02 -6.54 -16.83
N ASN A 129 1.19 -5.93 -17.05
CA ASN A 129 2.43 -6.38 -16.44
C ASN A 129 2.89 -5.51 -15.24
N ALA A 130 2.61 -4.21 -15.27
CA ALA A 130 2.91 -3.31 -14.17
C ALA A 130 1.67 -3.07 -13.30
N ASP A 131 0.58 -2.53 -13.86
CA ASP A 131 -0.58 -2.13 -13.05
C ASP A 131 -1.24 -3.31 -12.34
N ALA A 132 -1.47 -4.44 -13.02
CA ALA A 132 -2.07 -5.63 -12.41
C ALA A 132 -1.30 -6.15 -11.18
N ASN A 133 0.02 -5.94 -11.15
CA ASN A 133 0.88 -6.37 -10.05
C ASN A 133 1.00 -5.31 -8.94
N CYS A 134 0.95 -4.02 -9.29
CA CYS A 134 1.23 -2.92 -8.37
C CYS A 134 -0.04 -2.27 -7.77
N LEU A 135 -1.14 -2.29 -8.53
CA LEU A 135 -2.42 -1.70 -8.14
C LEU A 135 -3.00 -2.30 -6.85
N PRO A 136 -2.97 -3.63 -6.61
CA PRO A 136 -3.52 -4.19 -5.37
C PRO A 136 -2.93 -3.55 -4.12
N ASP A 137 -1.61 -3.40 -4.05
CA ASP A 137 -0.95 -2.90 -2.83
C ASP A 137 -1.25 -1.42 -2.59
N ALA A 138 -1.33 -0.61 -3.66
CA ALA A 138 -1.74 0.79 -3.57
C ALA A 138 -3.17 0.91 -3.01
N VAL A 139 -4.10 0.13 -3.53
CA VAL A 139 -5.49 0.07 -3.08
C VAL A 139 -5.58 -0.38 -1.61
N LEU A 140 -4.80 -1.37 -1.21
CA LEU A 140 -4.79 -1.85 0.17
C LEU A 140 -4.25 -0.80 1.15
N ARG A 141 -3.20 -0.08 0.77
CA ARG A 141 -2.67 1.04 1.57
C ARG A 141 -3.70 2.15 1.69
N TYR A 142 -4.33 2.53 0.57
CA TYR A 142 -5.39 3.53 0.57
C TYR A 142 -6.57 3.11 1.47
N SER A 143 -7.08 1.89 1.33
CA SER A 143 -8.19 1.37 2.16
C SER A 143 -7.88 1.41 3.67
N TYR A 144 -6.63 1.13 4.05
CA TYR A 144 -6.19 1.22 5.43
C TYR A 144 -6.09 2.68 5.91
N ASP A 145 -5.62 3.59 5.06
CA ASP A 145 -5.50 5.01 5.39
C ASP A 145 -6.85 5.69 5.56
N ILE A 146 -7.83 5.41 4.69
CA ILE A 146 -9.20 5.93 4.84
C ILE A 146 -9.90 5.32 6.05
N CYS A 147 -9.66 4.03 6.35
CA CYS A 147 -10.21 3.38 7.54
C CYS A 147 -9.78 4.06 8.84
N LYS A 148 -8.50 4.46 8.95
CA LYS A 148 -8.01 5.18 10.13
C LYS A 148 -8.71 6.54 10.32
N LYS A 149 -9.21 7.14 9.25
CA LYS A 149 -9.92 8.43 9.26
C LYS A 149 -11.44 8.28 9.30
N ASP A 150 -11.96 7.06 9.18
CA ASP A 150 -13.39 6.79 9.04
C ASP A 150 -14.16 7.19 10.30
N PRO A 151 -15.23 8.00 10.18
CA PRO A 151 -16.04 8.42 11.33
C PRO A 151 -16.66 7.25 12.10
N LEU A 152 -17.03 6.16 11.41
CA LEU A 152 -17.61 4.97 12.04
C LEU A 152 -16.65 4.34 13.06
N PHE A 153 -15.35 4.52 12.87
CA PHE A 153 -14.30 4.01 13.74
C PHE A 153 -13.68 5.10 14.61
N ARG A 154 -14.26 6.31 14.65
CA ARG A 154 -13.73 7.42 15.45
C ARG A 154 -13.90 7.17 16.95
N GLU A 155 -15.02 6.59 17.35
CA GLU A 155 -15.35 6.34 18.76
C GLU A 155 -14.67 5.07 19.32
N ILE A 156 -14.14 4.22 18.44
CA ILE A 156 -13.42 3.01 18.81
C ILE A 156 -11.97 3.37 19.11
N ILE A 157 -11.65 3.60 20.39
CA ILE A 157 -10.29 3.93 20.84
C ILE A 157 -9.40 2.67 20.87
N VAL A 158 -9.96 1.56 21.39
CA VAL A 158 -9.27 0.26 21.47
C VAL A 158 -9.77 -0.63 20.34
N GLY A 159 -8.85 -1.23 19.56
CA GLY A 159 -9.18 -2.17 18.49
C GLY A 159 -9.32 -1.56 17.09
N LYS A 160 -9.23 -0.24 16.94
CA LYS A 160 -9.29 0.44 15.62
C LYS A 160 -8.26 -0.06 14.62
N THR A 161 -7.02 -0.27 15.08
CA THR A 161 -5.95 -0.82 14.23
C THR A 161 -6.32 -2.20 13.70
N GLU A 162 -6.90 -3.07 14.53
CA GLU A 162 -7.32 -4.42 14.12
C GLU A 162 -8.54 -4.39 13.20
N LEU A 163 -9.49 -3.48 13.44
CA LEU A 163 -10.60 -3.22 12.51
C LEU A 163 -10.11 -2.80 11.13
N CYS A 164 -9.12 -1.91 11.05
CA CYS A 164 -8.56 -1.49 9.78
C CYS A 164 -7.73 -2.58 9.10
N LYS A 165 -7.01 -3.41 9.86
CA LYS A 165 -6.36 -4.61 9.31
C LYS A 165 -7.38 -5.60 8.76
N CYS A 166 -8.48 -5.84 9.48
CA CYS A 166 -9.60 -6.67 9.02
C CYS A 166 -10.19 -6.10 7.72
N THR A 167 -10.51 -4.81 7.70
CA THR A 167 -11.12 -4.14 6.52
C THR A 167 -10.21 -4.28 5.31
N ARG A 168 -8.92 -3.97 5.46
CA ARG A 168 -7.90 -4.15 4.42
C ARG A 168 -7.85 -5.60 3.92
N SER A 169 -7.90 -6.57 4.83
CA SER A 169 -7.88 -8.00 4.49
C SER A 169 -9.11 -8.42 3.66
N GLN A 170 -10.29 -7.90 4.00
CA GLN A 170 -11.52 -8.16 3.24
C GLN A 170 -11.50 -7.49 1.87
N VAL A 171 -11.05 -6.23 1.79
CA VAL A 171 -10.83 -5.53 0.51
C VAL A 171 -9.88 -6.33 -0.37
N LYS A 172 -8.74 -6.82 0.18
CA LYS A 172 -7.78 -7.67 -0.56
C LYS A 172 -8.44 -8.87 -1.23
N ARG A 173 -9.36 -9.55 -0.55
CA ARG A 173 -10.05 -10.72 -1.10
C ARG A 173 -10.94 -10.35 -2.29
N GLN A 174 -11.59 -9.20 -2.22
CA GLN A 174 -12.51 -8.74 -3.26
C GLN A 174 -11.75 -8.19 -4.48
N ILE A 175 -10.77 -7.31 -4.26
CA ILE A 175 -10.06 -6.63 -5.36
C ILE A 175 -9.23 -7.60 -6.21
N ARG A 176 -8.65 -8.65 -5.61
CA ARG A 176 -7.84 -9.63 -6.36
C ARG A 176 -8.61 -10.30 -7.49
N ARG A 177 -9.93 -10.41 -7.38
CA ARG A 177 -10.78 -11.02 -8.40
C ARG A 177 -11.24 -10.03 -9.46
N THR A 178 -11.30 -8.74 -9.13
CA THR A 178 -11.90 -7.71 -9.99
C THR A 178 -10.88 -6.82 -10.71
N ILE A 179 -9.61 -6.83 -10.28
CA ILE A 179 -8.55 -6.01 -10.89
C ILE A 179 -8.41 -6.22 -12.40
N PRO A 180 -8.38 -7.47 -12.93
CA PRO A 180 -8.28 -7.67 -14.38
C PRO A 180 -9.41 -6.96 -15.15
N ASP A 181 -10.65 -7.13 -14.71
CA ASP A 181 -11.82 -6.50 -15.35
C ASP A 181 -11.79 -4.97 -15.25
N ILE A 182 -11.26 -4.43 -14.14
CA ILE A 182 -11.13 -2.98 -13.96
C ILE A 182 -10.05 -2.42 -14.87
N LEU A 183 -8.92 -3.12 -15.04
CA LEU A 183 -7.86 -2.70 -15.97
C LEU A 183 -8.33 -2.74 -17.42
N ILE A 184 -9.14 -3.74 -17.80
CA ILE A 184 -9.77 -3.79 -19.12
C ILE A 184 -10.71 -2.59 -19.31
N ARG A 185 -11.56 -2.30 -18.32
CA ARG A 185 -12.46 -1.13 -18.39
C ARG A 185 -11.70 0.19 -18.45
N ALA A 186 -10.63 0.35 -17.67
CA ALA A 186 -9.77 1.52 -17.71
C ALA A 186 -9.11 1.67 -19.09
N ALA A 187 -8.67 0.57 -19.71
CA ALA A 187 -8.11 0.62 -21.05
C ALA A 187 -9.12 1.07 -22.12
N THR A 188 -10.40 0.72 -21.96
CA THR A 188 -11.46 1.13 -22.90
C THR A 188 -11.94 2.56 -22.66
N GLN A 189 -12.09 2.97 -21.40
CA GLN A 189 -12.68 4.28 -21.04
C GLN A 189 -11.65 5.41 -20.97
N GLU A 190 -10.41 5.09 -20.59
CA GLU A 190 -9.30 6.03 -20.50
C GLU A 190 -8.07 5.48 -21.27
N PRO A 191 -8.18 5.30 -22.61
CA PRO A 191 -7.17 4.59 -23.40
C PRO A 191 -5.79 5.24 -23.38
N LEU A 192 -5.71 6.56 -23.19
CA LEU A 192 -4.48 7.33 -23.05
C LEU A 192 -3.97 7.43 -21.62
N SER A 193 -4.76 7.05 -20.62
CA SER A 193 -4.34 7.14 -19.21
C SER A 193 -3.30 6.08 -18.89
N THR A 194 -2.19 6.52 -18.31
CA THR A 194 -1.16 5.66 -17.74
C THR A 194 -1.40 5.36 -16.26
N ASP A 195 -2.47 5.88 -15.65
CA ASP A 195 -2.76 5.72 -14.24
C ASP A 195 -4.17 5.18 -13.96
N PRO A 196 -4.33 3.84 -13.94
CA PRO A 196 -5.61 3.23 -13.61
C PRO A 196 -5.94 3.28 -12.11
N LEU A 197 -5.04 3.75 -11.24
CA LEU A 197 -5.30 3.83 -9.80
C LEU A 197 -6.45 4.80 -9.52
N SER A 198 -6.37 6.00 -10.08
CA SER A 198 -7.41 7.02 -9.92
C SER A 198 -8.77 6.55 -10.43
N PHE A 199 -8.78 5.86 -11.58
CA PHE A 199 -9.97 5.26 -12.16
C PHE A 199 -10.57 4.19 -11.22
N PHE A 200 -9.72 3.30 -10.70
CA PHE A 200 -10.15 2.25 -9.78
C PHE A 200 -10.74 2.84 -8.49
N LEU A 201 -10.07 3.84 -7.89
CA LEU A 201 -10.48 4.41 -6.61
C LEU A 201 -11.79 5.23 -6.70
N ARG A 202 -12.10 5.77 -7.88
CA ARG A 202 -13.39 6.43 -8.17
C ARG A 202 -14.51 5.45 -8.52
N SER A 203 -14.20 4.18 -8.74
CA SER A 203 -15.19 3.21 -9.17
C SER A 203 -16.14 2.81 -8.03
N THR A 204 -17.41 2.59 -8.36
CA THR A 204 -18.40 2.02 -7.43
C THR A 204 -17.96 0.65 -6.90
N HIS A 205 -17.17 -0.10 -7.68
CA HIS A 205 -16.59 -1.39 -7.26
C HIS A 205 -15.72 -1.24 -6.02
N PHE A 206 -14.84 -0.24 -5.98
CA PHE A 206 -14.01 -0.01 -4.79
C PHE A 206 -14.85 0.45 -3.60
N GLU A 207 -15.77 1.40 -3.84
CA GLU A 207 -16.61 1.96 -2.78
C GLU A 207 -17.48 0.88 -2.10
N GLU A 208 -18.16 0.05 -2.90
CA GLU A 208 -18.97 -1.06 -2.40
C GLU A 208 -18.11 -2.09 -1.67
N ALA A 209 -16.96 -2.45 -2.25
CA ALA A 209 -16.04 -3.40 -1.65
C ALA A 209 -15.55 -2.93 -0.28
N TYR A 210 -15.14 -1.66 -0.20
CA TYR A 210 -14.70 -1.04 1.04
C TYR A 210 -15.84 -0.94 2.06
N ARG A 211 -17.03 -0.50 1.65
CA ARG A 211 -18.22 -0.38 2.52
C ARG A 211 -18.61 -1.74 3.12
N MET A 212 -18.72 -2.78 2.29
CA MET A 212 -19.05 -4.13 2.76
C MET A 212 -17.99 -4.68 3.71
N SER A 213 -16.72 -4.51 3.36
CA SER A 213 -15.57 -4.93 4.18
C SER A 213 -15.59 -4.26 5.55
N LYS A 214 -15.87 -2.94 5.56
CA LYS A 214 -15.95 -2.12 6.78
C LYS A 214 -17.07 -2.60 7.70
N THR A 215 -18.28 -2.75 7.17
CA THR A 215 -19.45 -3.22 7.94
C THR A 215 -19.24 -4.62 8.49
N TYR A 216 -18.69 -5.54 7.70
CA TYR A 216 -18.37 -6.88 8.17
C TYR A 216 -17.44 -6.85 9.38
N CYS A 217 -16.32 -6.13 9.28
CA CYS A 217 -15.33 -6.07 10.35
C CYS A 217 -15.87 -5.39 11.62
N TYR A 218 -16.66 -4.33 11.46
CA TYR A 218 -17.34 -3.68 12.57
C TYR A 218 -18.24 -4.65 13.34
N ASN A 219 -19.11 -5.38 12.64
CA ASN A 219 -20.05 -6.32 13.25
C ASN A 219 -19.32 -7.48 13.95
N GLN A 220 -18.25 -8.01 13.36
CA GLN A 220 -17.42 -9.05 13.98
C GLN A 220 -16.76 -8.57 15.28
N HIS A 221 -16.25 -7.34 15.28
CA HIS A 221 -15.66 -6.73 16.47
C HIS A 221 -16.71 -6.52 17.56
N ALA A 222 -17.85 -5.92 17.24
CA ALA A 222 -18.95 -5.69 18.18
C ALA A 222 -19.45 -7.00 18.82
N TYR A 223 -19.60 -8.06 18.01
CA TYR A 223 -19.99 -9.39 18.51
C TYR A 223 -18.97 -9.98 19.49
N SER A 224 -17.68 -9.77 19.22
CA SER A 224 -16.59 -10.26 20.08
C SER A 224 -16.52 -9.50 21.41
N SER A 225 -16.85 -8.21 21.41
CA SER A 225 -16.88 -7.37 22.62
C SER A 225 -18.03 -7.70 23.58
N VAL A 226 -19.11 -8.34 23.13
CA VAL A 226 -20.23 -8.74 23.99
C VAL A 226 -19.96 -10.05 24.74
N LYS A 227 -19.04 -10.87 24.22
CA LYS A 227 -18.74 -12.20 24.77
C LYS A 227 -17.67 -12.22 25.86
N ASN A 228 -16.91 -11.13 26.01
CA ASN A 228 -15.82 -10.98 26.96
C ASN A 228 -16.17 -9.91 27.99
#